data_AF-A0A5C8T6I1-F1
#
_entry.id   AF-A0A5C8T6I1-F1
#
_cell.length_a   1.000
_cell.length_b   1.000
_cell.length_c   1.000
_cell.angle_alpha   90.00
_cell.angle_beta   90.00
_cell.angle_gamma   90.00
#
_symmetry.space_group_name_H-M   'P 1'
#
loop_
_entity.id
_entity.type
_entity.pdbx_description
1 polymer ?
#
loop_
_entity_poly.entity_id
_entity_poly.type
_entity_poly.pdbx_seq_one_letter_code
_entity_poly.pdbx_strand_id
1 'polypeptide(L)' 'MTRSGIELVRSKRRRSWTRAVKERLVVASFEPGVSASDVAREAAVKK' A
#
# COMPACT_ATOMS: atom_id res chain seq x y z
N MET A 1 9.16 24.77 4.32
CA MET A 1 9.19 23.28 4.25
C MET A 1 8.64 22.73 5.54
N THR A 2 7.39 22.27 5.55
CA THR A 2 6.68 21.86 6.77
C THR A 2 7.00 20.41 7.12
N ARG A 3 7.67 20.20 8.26
CA ARG A 3 7.96 18.87 8.86
C ARG A 3 6.69 18.07 9.20
N SER A 4 5.53 18.69 9.14
CA SER A 4 4.22 18.14 9.50
C SER A 4 3.82 16.91 8.68
N GLY A 5 4.26 16.82 7.42
CA GLY A 5 3.92 15.68 6.54
C GLY A 5 4.60 14.37 6.94
N ILE A 6 5.84 14.44 7.45
CA ILE A 6 6.63 13.25 7.80
C ILE A 6 6.10 12.59 9.08
N GLU A 7 5.58 13.40 10.00
CA GLU A 7 5.02 12.95 11.28
C GLU A 7 3.71 12.18 11.09
N LEU A 8 2.85 12.64 10.16
CA LEU A 8 1.63 11.92 9.75
C LEU A 8 1.91 10.55 9.11
N VAL A 9 3.04 10.41 8.40
CA VAL A 9 3.44 9.12 7.80
C VAL A 9 3.89 8.12 8.88
N ARG A 10 4.39 8.59 10.03
CA ARG A 10 4.87 7.73 11.13
C ARG A 10 3.78 7.33 12.12
N SER A 11 2.71 8.11 12.29
CA SER A 11 1.64 7.80 13.26
C SER A 11 0.68 6.70 12.79
N LYS A 12 0.59 6.43 11.49
CA LYS A 12 -0.22 5.32 10.96
C LYS A 12 0.55 4.00 10.98
N ARG A 13 -0.03 2.98 11.63
CA ARG A 13 0.49 1.60 11.63
C ARG A 13 0.70 1.14 10.19
N ARG A 14 1.95 0.89 9.81
CA ARG A 14 2.26 0.36 8.49
C ARG A 14 1.58 -0.99 8.31
N ARG A 15 0.98 -1.22 7.14
CA ARG A 15 0.41 -2.52 6.82
C ARG A 15 1.51 -3.57 6.78
N SER A 16 1.36 -4.61 7.60
CA SER A 16 2.16 -5.81 7.45
C SER A 16 1.52 -6.69 6.38
N TRP A 17 2.33 -7.05 5.40
CA TRP A 17 1.97 -7.96 4.32
C TRP A 17 2.73 -9.25 4.51
N THR A 18 2.03 -10.38 4.49
CA THR A 18 2.71 -11.68 4.34
C THR A 18 3.33 -11.75 2.95
N ARG A 19 4.32 -12.63 2.78
CA ARG A 19 4.99 -12.82 1.48
C ARG A 19 3.99 -13.14 0.37
N ALA A 20 3.08 -14.08 0.62
CA ALA A 20 2.05 -14.47 -0.34
C ALA A 20 1.13 -13.30 -0.75
N VAL A 21 0.74 -12.45 0.20
CA VAL A 21 -0.08 -11.28 -0.13
C VAL A 21 0.73 -10.26 -0.93
N LYS A 22 2.02 -10.06 -0.60
CA LYS A 22 2.88 -9.16 -1.35
C LYS A 22 3.05 -9.60 -2.80
N GLU A 23 3.27 -10.89 -3.05
CA GLU A 23 3.41 -11.43 -4.41
C GLU A 23 2.13 -11.19 -5.23
N ARG A 24 0.95 -11.41 -4.64
CA ARG A 24 -0.34 -11.10 -5.30
C ARG A 24 -0.50 -9.62 -5.64
N LEU A 25 -0.11 -8.73 -4.72
CA LEU A 25 -0.16 -7.28 -4.95
C LEU A 25 0.76 -6.85 -6.09
N VAL A 26 1.96 -7.45 -6.16
CA VAL A 26 2.93 -7.16 -7.22
C VAL A 26 2.38 -7.56 -8.58
N VAL A 27 1.83 -8.78 -8.70
CA VAL A 27 1.22 -9.25 -9.95
C VAL A 27 0.07 -8.35 -10.39
N ALA A 28 -0.86 -8.02 -9.47
CA ALA A 28 -1.99 -7.15 -9.78
C ALA A 28 -1.59 -5.72 -10.17
N SER A 29 -0.42 -5.24 -9.72
CA SER A 29 0.07 -3.90 -10.05
C SER A 29 0.71 -3.81 -11.45
N PHE A 30 0.94 -4.94 -12.13
CA PHE A 30 1.50 -4.97 -13.48
C PHE A 30 0.45 -4.84 -14.58
N GLU A 31 -0.83 -4.88 -14.24
CA GLU A 31 -1.90 -4.67 -15.21
C GLU A 31 -1.86 -3.24 -15.79
N PRO A 32 -1.97 -3.07 -17.12
CA PRO A 32 -1.96 -1.76 -17.75
C PRO A 32 -3.07 -0.85 -17.21
N GLY A 33 -2.71 0.39 -16.88
CA GLY A 33 -3.67 1.38 -16.34
C GLY A 33 -4.01 1.19 -14.86
N VAL A 34 -3.41 0.20 -14.19
CA VAL A 34 -3.62 -0.02 -12.75
C VAL A 34 -2.60 0.74 -11.92
N SER A 35 -3.07 1.39 -10.86
CA SER A 35 -2.23 2.07 -9.87
C SER A 35 -1.88 1.12 -8.74
N ALA A 36 -0.59 0.93 -8.48
CA ALA A 36 -0.11 0.12 -7.35
C ALA A 36 -0.66 0.61 -5.99
N SER A 37 -0.90 1.92 -5.86
CA SER A 37 -1.48 2.49 -4.65
C SER A 37 -2.94 2.06 -4.44
N ASP A 38 -3.71 1.97 -5.53
CA ASP A 38 -5.12 1.57 -5.48
C ASP A 38 -5.23 0.08 -5.18
N VAL A 39 -4.44 -0.75 -5.86
CA VAL A 39 -4.32 -2.20 -5.57
C VAL A 39 -3.99 -2.44 -4.10
N ALA A 40 -2.99 -1.72 -3.57
CA ALA A 40 -2.62 -1.84 -2.17
C ALA A 40 -3.76 -1.38 -1.23
N ARG A 41 -4.46 -0.30 -1.57
CA ARG A 41 -5.55 0.28 -0.77
C ARG A 41 -6.77 -0.65 -0.74
N GLU A 42 -7.16 -1.25 -1.86
CA GLU A 42 -8.26 -2.22 -1.92
C GLU A 42 -7.97 -3.48 -1.09
N ALA A 43 -6.76 -4.03 -1.21
CA ALA A 43 -6.34 -5.19 -0.44
C ALA A 43 -6.21 -4.91 1.07
N ALA A 44 -6.05 -3.65 1.46
CA ALA A 44 -6.00 -3.23 2.85
C ALA A 44 -7.37 -3.14 3.53
N VAL A 45 -8.41 -2.83 2.74
CA VAL A 45 -9.79 -2.72 3.23
C VAL A 45 -10.40 -4.11 3.45
N LYS A 46 -9.90 -5.12 2.75
CA LYS A 46 -10.36 -6.52 2.84
C LYS A 46 -9.62 -7.38 3.90
N LYS A 47 -8.88 -6.77 4.83
CA LYS A 47 -8.13 -7.48 5.89
C LYS A 47 -8.89 -7.49 7.21
#